data_AF-A0A095D704-F1
#
_entry.id   AF-A0A095D704-F1
#
_cell.length_a   1.000
_cell.length_b   1.000
_cell.length_c   1.000
_cell.angle_alpha   90.00
_cell.angle_beta   90.00
_cell.angle_gamma   90.00
#
_symmetry.space_group_name_H-M   'P 1'
#
loop_
_entity.id
_entity.type
_entity.pdbx_description
1 polymer ?
#
loop_
_entity_poly.entity_id
_entity_poly.type
_entity_poly.pdbx_seq_one_letter_code
_entity_poly.pdbx_strand_id
1 'polypeptide(L)' 'MTRELTDTILRVVKRAPQWIRRDLEAKNPAARIRAEEALAAMIAEALNLRTAADADAET' A
#
# COMPACT_ATOMS: atom_id res chain seq x y z
N MET A 1 2.17 -11.82 -11.00
CA MET A 1 2.72 -10.64 -10.31
C MET A 1 4.21 -10.57 -10.63
N THR A 2 4.73 -9.42 -11.06
CA THR A 2 6.19 -9.27 -11.29
C THR A 2 6.92 -9.11 -9.95
N ARG A 3 8.23 -9.38 -9.91
CA ARG A 3 9.06 -9.18 -8.70
C ARG A 3 9.02 -7.71 -8.26
N GLU A 4 9.19 -6.78 -9.20
CA GLU A 4 9.13 -5.33 -8.96
C GLU A 4 7.81 -4.87 -8.32
N LEU A 5 6.68 -5.43 -8.79
CA LEU A 5 5.36 -5.12 -8.23
C LEU A 5 5.25 -5.61 -6.77
N THR A 6 5.74 -6.82 -6.51
CA THR A 6 5.80 -7.39 -5.16
C THR A 6 6.64 -6.53 -4.23
N ASP A 7 7.81 -6.09 -4.68
CA ASP A 7 8.73 -5.27 -3.89
C ASP A 7 8.14 -3.89 -3.56
N THR A 8 7.39 -3.31 -4.50
CA THR A 8 6.67 -2.05 -4.29
C THR A 8 5.59 -2.21 -3.20
N ILE A 9 4.77 -3.26 -3.29
CA ILE A 9 3.73 -3.55 -2.29
C ILE A 9 4.36 -3.82 -0.91
N LEU A 10 5.42 -4.64 -0.85
CA LEU A 10 6.12 -4.95 0.40
C LEU A 10 6.72 -3.70 1.05
N ARG A 11 7.21 -2.74 0.25
CA ARG A 11 7.72 -1.46 0.77
C ARG A 11 6.61 -0.66 1.46
N VAL A 12 5.41 -0.64 0.89
CA VAL A 12 4.24 0.01 1.50
C VAL A 12 3.86 -0.68 2.81
N VAL A 13 3.72 -2.00 2.81
CA VAL A 13 3.35 -2.78 4.01
C VAL A 13 4.37 -2.60 5.15
N LYS A 14 5.67 -2.56 4.83
CA LYS A 14 6.73 -2.27 5.81
C LYS A 14 6.60 -0.88 6.43
N ARG A 15 6.14 0.11 5.65
CA ARG A 15 5.97 1.51 6.07
C ARG A 15 4.58 1.83 6.61
N ALA A 16 3.66 0.86 6.62
CA ALA A 16 2.32 1.05 7.15
C ALA A 16 2.38 1.57 8.61
N PRO A 17 1.64 2.64 8.95
CA PRO A 17 1.55 3.16 10.31
C PRO A 17 1.11 2.11 11.32
N GLN A 18 1.55 2.25 12.58
CA GLN A 18 1.21 1.30 13.63
C GLN A 18 -0.30 1.19 13.90
N TRP A 19 -1.06 2.30 13.70
CA TRP A 19 -2.51 2.28 13.85
C TRP A 19 -3.19 1.40 12.80
N ILE A 20 -2.67 1.33 11.55
CA ILE A 20 -3.21 0.44 10.51
C ILE A 20 -3.02 -1.02 10.94
N ARG A 21 -1.84 -1.38 11.44
CA ARG A 21 -1.57 -2.74 11.91
C ARG A 21 -2.51 -3.15 13.04
N ARG A 22 -2.66 -2.28 14.04
CA ARG A 22 -3.58 -2.50 15.16
C ARG A 22 -5.03 -2.67 14.68
N ASP A 23 -5.47 -1.82 13.76
CA ASP A 23 -6.86 -1.83 13.30
C ASP A 23 -7.14 -3.01 12.36
N LEU A 24 -6.15 -3.51 11.61
CA LEU A 24 -6.24 -4.76 10.84
C LEU A 24 -6.48 -5.99 11.74
N GLU A 25 -5.87 -6.01 12.92
CA GLU A 25 -6.03 -7.07 13.93
C GLU A 25 -7.32 -6.91 14.76
N ALA A 26 -8.06 -5.81 14.58
CA ALA A 26 -9.23 -5.51 15.39
C ALA A 26 -10.39 -6.46 15.10
N LYS A 27 -11.06 -6.91 16.18
CA LYS A 27 -12.31 -7.67 16.10
C LYS A 27 -13.48 -6.84 15.57
N ASN A 28 -13.40 -5.51 15.71
CA ASN A 28 -14.41 -4.59 15.20
C ASN A 28 -14.29 -4.50 13.67
N PRO A 29 -15.30 -4.94 12.89
CA PRO A 29 -15.25 -4.89 11.43
C PRO A 29 -15.03 -3.49 10.88
N ALA A 30 -15.60 -2.46 11.50
CA ALA A 30 -15.46 -1.08 11.02
C ALA A 30 -14.01 -0.54 11.16
N ALA A 31 -13.29 -0.96 12.20
CA ALA A 31 -11.89 -0.60 12.37
C ALA A 31 -11.01 -1.29 11.32
N ARG A 32 -11.25 -2.58 11.08
CA ARG A 32 -10.54 -3.34 10.06
C ARG A 32 -10.75 -2.78 8.65
N ILE A 33 -12.00 -2.49 8.28
CA ILE A 33 -12.34 -1.89 6.98
C ILE A 33 -11.58 -0.58 6.76
N ARG A 34 -11.58 0.30 7.76
CA ARG A 34 -10.82 1.56 7.68
C ARG A 34 -9.33 1.34 7.45
N ALA A 35 -8.75 0.34 8.10
CA ALA A 35 -7.34 0.01 7.95
C ALA A 35 -7.04 -0.58 6.56
N GLU A 36 -7.93 -1.43 6.05
CA GLU A 36 -7.86 -1.99 4.69
C GLU A 36 -7.95 -0.88 3.62
N GLU A 37 -8.91 0.04 3.76
CA GLU A 37 -9.07 1.19 2.85
C GLU A 37 -7.85 2.10 2.85
N ALA A 38 -7.32 2.41 4.04
CA ALA A 38 -6.11 3.22 4.15
C ALA A 38 -4.88 2.53 3.56
N LEU A 39 -4.72 1.22 3.80
CA LEU A 39 -3.62 0.45 3.21
C LEU A 39 -3.77 0.37 1.68
N ALA A 40 -4.98 0.18 1.17
CA ALA A 40 -5.26 0.20 -0.26
C ALA A 40 -4.90 1.54 -0.90
N ALA A 41 -5.25 2.66 -0.25
CA ALA A 41 -4.86 4.00 -0.72
C ALA A 41 -3.34 4.18 -0.76
N MET A 42 -2.62 3.71 0.27
CA MET A 42 -1.13 3.76 0.28
C MET A 42 -0.52 2.92 -0.85
N ILE A 43 -1.10 1.76 -1.15
CA ILE A 43 -0.65 0.90 -2.25
C ILE A 43 -0.94 1.58 -3.58
N ALA A 44 -2.16 2.09 -3.79
CA ALA A 44 -2.54 2.78 -5.02
C ALA A 44 -1.63 3.97 -5.32
N GLU A 45 -1.31 4.78 -4.31
CA GLU A 45 -0.38 5.89 -4.44
C GLU A 45 1.02 5.43 -4.85
N ALA A 46 1.56 4.39 -4.20
CA ALA A 46 2.88 3.86 -4.55
C ALA A 46 2.93 3.29 -5.98
N LEU A 47 1.84 2.70 -6.46
CA LEU A 47 1.72 2.21 -7.83
C LEU A 47 1.66 3.36 -8.83
N ASN A 48 0.89 4.43 -8.55
CA ASN A 48 0.84 5.62 -9.39
C ASN A 48 2.22 6.27 -9.53
N LEU A 49 2.94 6.45 -8.41
CA LEU A 49 4.30 7.01 -8.41
C LEU A 49 5.28 6.14 -9.21
N ARG A 50 5.14 4.82 -9.13
CA ARG A 50 5.97 3.90 -9.92
C ARG A 50 5.69 4.05 -11.41
N THR A 51 4.42 4.07 -11.82
CA THR A 51 4.04 4.24 -13.23
C THR A 51 4.49 5.59 -13.79
N ALA A 52 4.43 6.66 -12.99
CA ALA A 52 4.98 7.96 -13.39
C ALA A 52 6.51 7.89 -13.61
N ALA A 53 7.25 7.25 -12.70
CA ALA A 53 8.70 7.10 -12.84
C ALA A 53 9.11 6.22 -14.03
N ASP A 54 8.33 5.17 -14.34
CA ASP A 54 8.57 4.33 -15.52
C ASP A 54 8.36 5.13 -16.83
N ALA A 55 7.39 6.05 -16.87
CA ALA A 55 7.12 6.89 -18.04
C ALA A 55 8.20 7.96 -18.28
N ASP A 56 8.75 8.55 -17.21
CA ASP A 56 9.84 9.53 -17.30
C ASP A 56 11.16 8.88 -17.78
N ALA A 57 11.35 7.57 -17.57
CA ALA A 57 12.55 6.85 -18.00
C ALA A 57 12.59 6.52 -19.50
N GLU A 58 11.46 6.63 -20.21
CA GLU A 58 11.33 6.37 -21.65
C GLU A 58 11.42 7.64 -22.53
N THR A 59 11.56 8.83 -21.92
CA THR A 59 11.63 10.13 -22.63
C THR A 59 13.05 10.70 -22.64
#